data_AF-U6DPE3-F1
#
_entry.id   AF-U6DPE3-F1
#
_cell.length_a   1.000
_cell.length_b   1.000
_cell.length_c   1.000
_cell.angle_alpha   90.00
_cell.angle_beta   90.00
_cell.angle_gamma   90.00
#
_symmetry.space_group_name_H-M   'P 1'
#
loop_
_entity.id
_entity.type
_entity.pdbx_description
1 polymer ?
#
loop_
_entity_poly.entity_id
_entity_poly.type
_entity_poly.pdbx_seq_one_letter_code
_entity_poly.pdbx_strand_id
1 'polypeptide(L)'
;MNFLRGVMGGQSAGPQHTEAETIQKLCDRVASSTLLDDRRNAVRALKSLSKKYRLEVGIQAMEHLIHVLQTDRSDSEIIGYALDTLYNIISNDEEEEVEE
;
A
#
# COMPACT_ATOMS: atom_id res chain seq x y z
N MET A 1 42.96 24.81 -7.84
CA MET A 1 42.83 25.11 -6.40
C MET A 1 41.92 26.31 -6.22
N ASN A 2 40.71 26.12 -5.69
CA ASN A 2 40.06 27.14 -4.85
C ASN A 2 39.22 26.41 -3.82
N PHE A 3 39.82 26.22 -2.65
CA PHE A 3 39.19 25.66 -1.45
C PHE A 3 38.46 26.80 -0.74
N LEU A 4 37.33 26.46 -0.08
CA LEU A 4 36.58 27.26 0.90
C LEU A 4 35.63 28.34 0.35
N ARG A 5 34.35 27.97 0.12
CA ARG A 5 33.20 28.72 0.66
C ARG A 5 31.89 27.97 0.42
N GLY A 6 31.13 27.70 1.46
CA GLY A 6 29.74 27.25 1.30
C GLY A 6 29.16 26.41 2.44
N VAL A 7 29.45 26.76 3.70
CA VAL A 7 28.56 26.40 4.82
C VAL A 7 27.26 27.18 4.62
N MET A 8 26.28 26.58 3.96
CA MET A 8 24.92 27.10 3.94
C MET A 8 23.93 25.95 3.73
N GLY A 9 23.34 25.50 4.84
CA GLY A 9 21.99 24.93 4.91
C GLY A 9 21.62 23.93 3.82
N GLY A 10 22.33 22.81 3.76
CA GLY A 10 21.70 21.59 3.24
C GLY A 10 20.55 21.27 4.19
N GLN A 11 19.32 21.65 3.84
CA GLN A 11 18.15 20.97 4.36
C GLN A 11 18.37 19.51 3.97
N SER A 12 18.83 18.69 4.92
CA SER A 12 18.75 17.25 4.80
C SER A 12 17.29 16.97 4.47
N ALA A 13 17.02 16.61 3.21
CA ALA A 13 15.76 16.00 2.84
C ALA A 13 15.47 14.98 3.93
N GLY A 14 14.37 15.18 4.67
CA GLY A 14 13.95 14.23 5.69
C GLY A 14 13.89 12.82 5.08
N PRO A 15 13.94 11.75 5.89
CA PRO A 15 14.01 10.38 5.38
C PRO A 15 13.01 10.21 4.24
N GLN A 16 13.51 9.91 3.04
CA GLN A 16 12.68 9.64 1.87
C GLN A 16 11.90 8.36 2.19
N HIS A 17 10.69 8.51 2.72
CA HIS A 17 9.80 7.39 2.97
C HIS A 17 9.53 6.69 1.65
N THR A 18 9.96 5.45 1.54
CA THR A 18 9.78 4.64 0.34
C THR A 18 8.33 4.16 0.25
N GLU A 19 7.88 3.82 -0.95
CA GLU A 19 6.56 3.23 -1.15
C GLU A 19 6.42 1.89 -0.44
N ALA A 20 7.52 1.12 -0.33
CA ALA A 20 7.59 -0.11 0.45
C ALA A 20 7.31 0.13 1.94
N GLU A 21 7.87 1.19 2.55
CA GLU A 21 7.55 1.54 3.94
C GLU A 21 6.10 1.97 4.12
N THR A 22 5.52 2.62 3.12
CA THR A 22 4.12 3.02 3.14
C THR A 22 3.20 1.80 3.10
N ILE A 23 3.49 0.84 2.23
CA ILE A 23 2.76 -0.44 2.14
C ILE A 23 2.87 -1.19 3.47
N GLN A 24 4.07 -1.25 4.06
CA GLN A 24 4.27 -1.93 5.34
C GLN A 24 3.40 -1.32 6.45
N LYS A 25 3.35 0.02 6.56
CA LYS A 25 2.49 0.70 7.55
C LYS A 25 1.00 0.42 7.33
N LEU A 26 0.57 0.26 6.08
CA LEU A 26 -0.80 -0.12 5.76
C LEU A 26 -1.08 -1.57 6.18
N CYS A 27 -0.16 -2.50 5.90
CA CYS A 27 -0.24 -3.90 6.36
C CYS A 27 -0.33 -3.97 7.90
N ASP A 28 0.54 -3.25 8.60
CA ASP A 28 0.52 -3.18 10.07
C ASP A 28 -0.83 -2.67 10.58
N ARG A 29 -1.44 -1.68 9.91
CA ARG A 29 -2.76 -1.16 10.27
C ARG A 29 -3.87 -2.17 10.02
N VAL A 30 -3.83 -2.92 8.91
CA VAL A 30 -4.78 -4.02 8.63
C VAL A 30 -4.68 -5.08 9.72
N ALA A 31 -3.46 -5.43 10.15
CA ALA A 31 -3.22 -6.48 11.13
C ALA A 31 -3.52 -6.06 12.58
N SER A 32 -3.22 -4.82 12.96
CA SER A 32 -3.23 -4.37 14.36
C SER A 32 -4.45 -3.54 14.76
N SER A 33 -5.16 -2.91 13.82
CA SER A 33 -6.26 -2.02 14.20
C SER A 33 -7.51 -2.79 14.64
N THR A 34 -8.05 -2.42 15.79
CA THR A 34 -9.30 -2.96 16.31
C THR A 34 -10.53 -2.31 15.67
N LEU A 35 -10.40 -1.09 15.15
CA LEU A 35 -11.47 -0.37 14.47
C LEU A 35 -11.64 -0.87 13.03
N LEU A 36 -12.86 -1.30 12.68
CA LEU A 36 -13.18 -1.78 11.33
C LEU A 36 -12.89 -0.72 10.26
N ASP A 37 -13.27 0.54 10.51
CA ASP A 37 -13.07 1.63 9.55
C ASP A 37 -11.58 1.87 9.24
N ASP A 38 -10.70 1.67 10.23
CA ASP A 38 -9.26 1.79 10.04
C ASP A 38 -8.71 0.69 9.15
N ARG A 39 -9.11 -0.56 9.40
CA ARG A 39 -8.74 -1.71 8.55
C ARG A 39 -9.28 -1.49 7.14
N ARG A 40 -10.55 -1.08 7.00
CA ARG A 40 -11.18 -0.84 5.70
C ARG A 40 -10.47 0.24 4.90
N ASN A 41 -10.13 1.37 5.54
CA ASN A 41 -9.40 2.45 4.90
C ASN A 41 -7.98 2.01 4.48
N ALA A 42 -7.32 1.18 5.29
CA ALA A 42 -6.01 0.63 4.94
C ALA A 42 -6.09 -0.32 3.72
N VAL A 43 -7.08 -1.22 3.67
CA VAL A 43 -7.30 -2.10 2.51
C VAL A 43 -7.67 -1.29 1.25
N ARG A 44 -8.47 -0.22 1.37
CA ARG A 44 -8.76 0.69 0.24
C ARG A 44 -7.49 1.35 -0.32
N ALA A 45 -6.57 1.74 0.56
CA ALA A 45 -5.28 2.28 0.13
C ALA A 45 -4.42 1.20 -0.56
N LEU A 46 -4.36 -0.01 -0.01
CA LEU A 46 -3.66 -1.15 -0.63
C LEU A 46 -4.22 -1.48 -2.03
N LYS A 47 -5.54 -1.44 -2.22
CA LYS A 47 -6.19 -1.59 -3.53
C LYS A 47 -5.67 -0.57 -4.55
N SER A 48 -5.50 0.68 -4.13
CA SER A 48 -5.05 1.75 -5.02
C SER A 48 -3.58 1.55 -5.40
N LEU A 49 -2.76 1.13 -4.42
CA LEU A 49 -1.34 0.87 -4.64
C LEU A 49 -1.07 -0.39 -5.46
N SER A 50 -1.94 -1.41 -5.39
CA SER A 50 -1.71 -2.69 -6.09
C SER A 50 -1.71 -2.58 -7.61
N LYS A 51 -2.31 -1.53 -8.18
CA LYS A 51 -2.24 -1.25 -9.63
C LYS A 51 -0.83 -0.89 -10.10
N LYS A 52 -0.10 -0.08 -9.31
CA LYS A 52 1.23 0.44 -9.67
C LYS A 52 2.38 -0.34 -9.02
N TYR A 53 2.19 -0.76 -7.77
CA TYR A 53 3.20 -1.41 -6.93
C TYR A 53 2.84 -2.87 -6.66
N ARG A 54 2.36 -3.56 -7.71
CA ARG A 54 1.82 -4.92 -7.64
C ARG A 54 2.72 -5.90 -6.89
N LEU A 55 4.01 -5.93 -7.23
CA LEU A 55 4.98 -6.85 -6.63
C LEU A 55 5.12 -6.60 -5.13
N GLU A 56 5.29 -5.34 -4.73
CA GLU A 56 5.50 -4.97 -3.33
C GLU A 56 4.26 -5.26 -2.48
N VAL A 57 3.08 -4.87 -2.98
CA VAL A 57 1.81 -5.19 -2.31
C VAL A 57 1.59 -6.71 -2.25
N GLY A 58 1.93 -7.44 -3.31
CA GLY A 58 1.82 -8.90 -3.35
C GLY A 58 2.71 -9.59 -2.31
N ILE A 59 3.94 -9.14 -2.11
CA ILE A 59 4.88 -9.72 -1.15
C ILE A 59 4.45 -9.39 0.29
N GLN A 60 4.06 -8.14 0.57
CA GLN A 60 3.80 -7.69 1.94
C GLN A 60 2.35 -7.90 2.42
N ALA A 61 1.35 -7.78 1.54
CA ALA A 61 -0.05 -7.69 1.95
C ALA A 61 -0.85 -8.98 1.77
N MET A 62 -0.36 -9.96 1.00
CA MET A 62 -1.14 -11.16 0.63
C MET A 62 -1.75 -11.88 1.83
N GLU A 63 -0.96 -12.19 2.86
CA GLU A 63 -1.45 -12.89 4.05
C GLU A 63 -2.47 -12.05 4.82
N HIS A 64 -2.27 -10.74 4.92
CA HIS A 64 -3.19 -9.82 5.58
C HIS A 64 -4.54 -9.71 4.84
N LEU A 65 -4.51 -9.67 3.51
CA LEU A 65 -5.73 -9.65 2.68
C LEU A 65 -6.52 -10.95 2.84
N ILE A 66 -5.85 -12.11 2.83
CA ILE A 66 -6.49 -13.40 3.10
C ILE A 66 -7.11 -13.42 4.49
N HIS A 67 -6.40 -12.88 5.50
CA HIS A 67 -6.91 -12.80 6.86
C HIS A 67 -8.18 -11.94 6.97
N VAL A 68 -8.21 -10.78 6.31
CA VAL A 68 -9.41 -9.93 6.21
C VAL A 68 -10.60 -10.70 5.63
N LEU A 69 -10.40 -11.50 4.58
CA LEU A 69 -11.45 -12.34 3.99
C LEU A 69 -11.99 -13.41 4.95
N GLN A 70 -11.22 -13.78 5.98
CA GLN A 70 -11.61 -14.77 6.98
C GLN A 70 -12.29 -14.14 8.19
N THR A 71 -11.88 -12.93 8.60
CA THR A 71 -12.32 -12.31 9.87
C THR A 71 -13.38 -11.23 9.70
N ASP A 72 -13.31 -10.43 8.63
CA ASP A 72 -14.18 -9.27 8.42
C ASP A 72 -15.38 -9.56 7.50
N ARG A 73 -15.82 -10.84 7.48
CA ARG A 73 -16.84 -11.37 6.55
C ARG A 73 -18.22 -10.71 6.61
N SER A 74 -18.52 -9.99 7.69
CA SER A 74 -19.78 -9.26 7.85
C SER A 74 -19.79 -7.90 7.14
N ASP A 75 -18.61 -7.41 6.73
CA ASP A 75 -18.45 -6.12 6.07
C ASP A 75 -18.19 -6.30 4.58
N SER A 76 -19.21 -6.13 3.75
CA SER A 76 -19.08 -6.33 2.30
C SER A 76 -18.08 -5.36 1.65
N GLU A 77 -17.88 -4.18 2.24
CA GLU A 77 -17.03 -3.13 1.67
C GLU A 77 -15.54 -3.53 1.76
N ILE A 78 -15.06 -3.93 2.94
CA ILE A 78 -13.68 -4.40 3.10
C ILE A 78 -13.41 -5.71 2.35
N ILE A 79 -14.40 -6.61 2.29
CA ILE A 79 -14.31 -7.85 1.51
C ILE A 79 -14.14 -7.52 0.02
N GLY A 80 -14.94 -6.59 -0.51
CA GLY A 80 -14.82 -6.12 -1.88
C GLY A 80 -13.43 -5.55 -2.17
N TYR A 81 -12.91 -4.68 -1.29
CA TYR A 81 -11.56 -4.13 -1.48
C TYR A 81 -10.47 -5.19 -1.40
N ALA A 82 -10.58 -6.16 -0.50
CA ALA A 82 -9.60 -7.24 -0.40
C ALA A 82 -9.58 -8.09 -1.67
N LEU A 83 -10.76 -8.46 -2.20
CA LEU A 83 -10.88 -9.20 -3.46
C LEU A 83 -10.34 -8.42 -4.66
N ASP A 84 -10.70 -7.14 -4.79
CA ASP A 84 -10.17 -6.25 -5.85
C ASP A 84 -8.63 -6.16 -5.77
N THR A 85 -8.09 -6.07 -4.55
CA THR A 85 -6.64 -5.99 -4.36
C THR A 85 -5.96 -7.30 -4.77
N LEU A 86 -6.51 -8.44 -4.38
CA LEU A 86 -6.02 -9.76 -4.79
C LEU A 86 -6.11 -9.95 -6.31
N TYR A 87 -7.20 -9.48 -6.93
CA TYR A 87 -7.34 -9.48 -8.38
C TYR A 87 -6.20 -8.70 -9.04
N ASN A 88 -5.93 -7.48 -8.60
CA ASN A 88 -4.82 -6.67 -9.14
C ASN A 88 -3.44 -7.35 -8.97
N ILE A 89 -3.26 -8.13 -7.89
CA ILE A 89 -2.00 -8.85 -7.62
C ILE A 89 -1.85 -10.12 -8.47
N ILE A 90 -2.96 -10.79 -8.83
CA ILE A 90 -2.94 -12.13 -9.43
C ILE A 90 -3.27 -12.10 -10.93
N SER A 91 -4.18 -11.23 -11.37
CA SER A 91 -4.65 -11.19 -12.76
C SER A 91 -3.51 -10.84 -13.71
N ASN A 92 -3.33 -11.57 -14.81
CA ASN A 92 -2.34 -11.21 -15.84
C ASN A 92 -2.94 -10.36 -16.96
N ASP A 93 -4.22 -10.02 -16.84
CA ASP A 93 -4.89 -9.15 -17.78
C ASP A 93 -4.33 -7.74 -17.55
N GLU A 94 -3.59 -7.21 -18.53
CA GLU A 94 -3.22 -5.80 -18.56
C GLU A 94 -4.54 -5.00 -18.59
N GLU A 95 -4.84 -4.27 -17.52
CA GLU A 95 -5.80 -3.17 -17.61
C GLU A 95 -5.18 -2.18 -18.61
N GLU A 96 -5.62 -2.24 -19.87
CA GLU A 96 -5.33 -1.21 -20.87
C GLU A 96 -5.71 0.13 -20.22
N GLU A 97 -4.72 0.96 -19.90
CA GLU A 97 -4.96 2.36 -19.60
C GLU A 97 -5.62 2.93 -20.86
N VAL A 98 -6.94 3.16 -20.80
CA VAL A 98 -7.62 3.94 -21.82
C VAL A 98 -7.02 5.35 -21.71
N GLU A 99 -6.02 5.63 -22.53
CA GLU A 99 -5.48 6.98 -22.70
C GLU A 99 -6.63 7.88 -23.16
N GLU A 100 -7.08 8.78 -22.28
CA GLU A 100 -7.97 9.90 -22.63
C GLU A 100 -7.21 11.01 -23.37
#